data_AF-A0A6G6ZS40-F1
#
_entry.id   AF-A0A6G6ZS40-F1
#
_cell.length_a   1.000
_cell.length_b   1.000
_cell.length_c   1.000
_cell.angle_alpha   90.00
_cell.angle_beta   90.00
_cell.angle_gamma   90.00
#
_symmetry.space_group_name_H-M   'P 1'
#
loop_
_entity.id
_entity.type
_entity.pdbx_description
1 polymer ?
#
loop_
_entity_poly.entity_id
_entity_poly.type
_entity_poly.pdbx_seq_one_letter_code
_entity_poly.pdbx_strand_id
1 'polypeptide(L)'
;MARKKKYKVDFGGGRVLALPYRLLTHPAFDCLTPKAVTVLIKLARNYNGHNNGDLACTADMLAQGRPMDAKTLASALEELIQAGLIVRTREYRKGRERGMARCALYAITWAAIDECPGKDLERSPGPPTFKFI
;
A
#
# COMPACT_ATOMS: atom_id res chain seq x y z
N MET A 1 -30.56 -1.21 18.39
CA MET A 1 -29.96 -0.38 17.32
C MET A 1 -28.59 0.12 17.79
N ALA A 2 -27.52 -0.11 17.03
CA ALA A 2 -26.18 0.38 17.42
C ALA A 2 -26.11 1.91 17.29
N ARG A 3 -25.72 2.59 18.37
CA ARG A 3 -25.54 4.05 18.40
C ARG A 3 -24.44 4.45 17.41
N LYS A 4 -24.78 5.20 16.37
CA LYS A 4 -23.78 5.78 15.46
C LYS A 4 -22.88 6.73 16.26
N LYS A 5 -21.59 6.40 16.38
CA LYS A 5 -20.58 7.29 16.96
C LYS A 5 -20.45 8.51 16.07
N LYS A 6 -20.75 9.70 16.61
CA LYS A 6 -20.47 10.97 15.93
C LYS A 6 -19.00 11.30 16.17
N TYR A 7 -18.17 11.15 15.14
CA TYR A 7 -16.79 11.63 15.19
C TYR A 7 -16.81 13.17 15.16
N LYS A 8 -15.90 13.79 15.93
CA LYS A 8 -15.67 15.25 15.86
C LYS A 8 -14.93 15.66 14.58
N VAL A 9 -14.26 14.70 13.93
CA VAL A 9 -13.51 14.90 12.69
C VAL A 9 -14.49 14.93 11.53
N ASP A 10 -14.36 15.96 10.68
CA ASP A 10 -14.96 15.96 9.35
C ASP A 10 -14.06 15.19 8.39
N PHE A 11 -14.59 14.12 7.82
CA PHE A 11 -13.86 13.28 6.87
C PHE A 11 -14.05 13.74 5.41
N GLY A 12 -14.79 14.82 5.16
CA GLY A 12 -15.03 15.35 3.81
C GLY A 12 -15.88 14.47 2.90
N GLY A 13 -16.51 13.42 3.47
CA GLY A 13 -17.19 12.38 2.71
C GLY A 13 -16.20 11.44 1.98
N GLY A 14 -16.68 10.25 1.64
CA GLY A 14 -15.85 9.25 0.93
C GLY A 14 -15.04 8.34 1.87
N ARG A 15 -13.97 7.75 1.31
CA ARG A 15 -13.16 6.73 1.99
C ARG A 15 -12.06 7.37 2.81
N VAL A 16 -11.79 6.79 3.98
CA VAL A 16 -10.69 7.21 4.85
C VAL A 16 -9.59 6.18 4.79
N LEU A 17 -8.35 6.63 4.60
CA LEU A 17 -7.19 5.76 4.76
C LEU A 17 -7.03 5.41 6.24
N ALA A 18 -7.29 4.16 6.59
CA ALA A 18 -7.13 3.68 7.96
C ALA A 18 -5.65 3.41 8.26
N LEU A 19 -5.02 4.32 9.00
CA LEU A 19 -3.73 4.10 9.67
C LEU A 19 -3.99 3.87 11.16
N PRO A 20 -3.88 2.63 11.67
CA PRO A 20 -4.07 2.35 13.08
C PRO A 20 -3.10 3.17 13.93
N TYR A 21 -3.56 3.76 15.04
CA TYR A 21 -2.69 4.54 15.92
C TYR A 21 -1.48 3.73 16.40
N ARG A 22 -1.68 2.45 16.73
CA ARG A 22 -0.59 1.54 17.10
C ARG A 22 0.44 1.33 16.00
N LEU A 23 0.05 1.46 14.73
CA LEU A 23 0.99 1.42 13.61
C LEU A 23 1.82 2.70 13.55
N LEU A 24 1.16 3.84 13.76
CA LEU A 24 1.79 5.17 13.72
C LEU A 24 2.79 5.40 14.85
N THR A 25 2.68 4.67 15.96
CA THR A 25 3.63 4.72 17.09
C THR A 25 4.55 3.50 17.14
N HIS A 26 4.56 2.67 16.09
CA HIS A 26 5.42 1.49 16.03
C HIS A 26 6.78 1.86 15.43
N PRO A 27 7.90 1.28 15.91
CA PRO A 27 9.23 1.56 15.35
C PRO A 27 9.32 1.36 13.84
N ALA A 28 8.58 0.38 13.29
CA ALA A 28 8.50 0.16 11.84
C ALA A 28 8.02 1.39 11.05
N PHE A 29 7.17 2.24 11.65
CA PHE A 29 6.71 3.49 11.04
C PHE A 29 7.62 4.66 11.43
N ASP A 30 7.99 4.78 12.71
CA ASP A 30 8.78 5.93 13.22
C ASP A 30 10.20 5.98 12.63
N CYS A 31 10.78 4.84 12.28
CA CYS A 31 12.11 4.76 11.66
C CYS A 31 12.10 5.01 10.14
N LEU A 32 10.93 5.24 9.52
CA LEU A 32 10.85 5.46 8.08
C LEU A 32 11.47 6.80 7.67
N THR A 33 12.10 6.78 6.51
CA THR A 33 12.52 7.98 5.81
C THR A 33 11.30 8.76 5.30
N PRO A 34 11.41 10.10 5.14
CA PRO A 34 10.29 10.93 4.63
C PRO A 34 9.74 10.47 3.27
N LYS A 35 10.61 9.93 2.40
CA LYS A 35 10.20 9.36 1.10
C LYS A 35 9.37 8.08 1.28
N ALA A 36 9.72 7.22 2.23
CA ALA A 36 9.00 5.98 2.49
C ALA A 36 7.62 6.26 3.08
N VAL A 37 7.51 7.20 4.03
CA VAL A 37 6.21 7.68 4.54
C VAL A 37 5.33 8.21 3.40
N THR A 38 5.90 9.03 2.51
CA THR A 38 5.18 9.57 1.35
C THR A 38 4.68 8.46 0.42
N VAL A 39 5.54 7.48 0.11
CA VAL A 39 5.19 6.35 -0.76
C VAL A 39 4.14 5.46 -0.11
N LEU A 40 4.24 5.20 1.18
CA LEU A 40 3.26 4.41 1.94
C LEU A 40 1.86 5.03 1.83
N ILE A 41 1.73 6.32 2.09
CA ILE A 41 0.45 7.03 2.00
C ILE A 41 -0.09 7.00 0.56
N LYS A 42 0.77 7.25 -0.43
CA LYS A 42 0.37 7.28 -1.85
C LYS A 42 0.00 5.91 -2.42
N LEU A 43 0.59 4.83 -1.90
CA LEU A 43 0.21 3.46 -2.21
C LEU A 43 -1.10 3.11 -1.49
N ALA A 44 -1.15 3.31 -0.17
CA ALA A 44 -2.26 2.88 0.67
C ALA A 44 -3.56 3.63 0.38
N ARG A 45 -3.52 4.88 -0.12
CA ARG A 45 -4.73 5.59 -0.57
C ARG A 45 -5.50 4.87 -1.68
N ASN A 46 -4.84 3.98 -2.42
CA ASN A 46 -5.47 3.19 -3.47
C ASN A 46 -6.25 1.98 -2.90
N TYR A 47 -6.09 1.68 -1.61
CA TYR A 47 -6.85 0.63 -0.94
C TYR A 47 -8.31 1.05 -0.78
N ASN A 48 -9.23 0.18 -1.18
CA ASN A 48 -10.67 0.43 -1.22
C ASN A 48 -11.49 -0.48 -0.30
N GLY A 49 -10.85 -1.39 0.43
CA GLY A 49 -11.51 -2.39 1.28
C GLY A 49 -11.56 -3.80 0.69
N HIS A 50 -11.32 -3.95 -0.62
CA HIS A 50 -11.52 -5.21 -1.36
C HIS A 50 -10.47 -5.43 -2.47
N ASN A 51 -9.36 -4.69 -2.43
CA ASN A 51 -8.28 -4.76 -3.41
C ASN A 51 -6.87 -4.80 -2.77
N ASN A 52 -6.76 -5.19 -1.49
CA ASN A 52 -5.46 -5.30 -0.85
C ASN A 52 -4.69 -6.48 -1.46
N GLY A 53 -3.67 -6.17 -2.24
CA GLY A 53 -2.99 -7.12 -3.12
C GLY A 53 -2.94 -6.65 -4.57
N ASP A 54 -3.78 -5.70 -4.95
CA ASP A 54 -3.78 -4.98 -6.23
C ASP A 54 -3.45 -3.50 -6.02
N LEU A 55 -2.50 -3.20 -5.12
CA LEU A 55 -2.02 -1.83 -4.92
C LEU A 55 -0.77 -1.62 -5.77
N ALA A 56 -0.77 -0.56 -6.57
CA ALA A 56 0.39 -0.15 -7.36
C ALA A 56 0.81 1.28 -7.02
N CYS A 57 2.11 1.54 -7.12
CA CYS A 57 2.68 2.88 -7.08
C CYS A 57 3.82 2.92 -8.10
N THR A 58 3.64 3.66 -9.19
CA THR A 58 4.64 3.82 -10.27
C THR A 58 5.04 5.28 -10.42
N ALA A 59 6.20 5.55 -11.00
CA ALA A 59 6.66 6.93 -11.25
C ALA A 59 5.61 7.73 -12.07
N ASP A 60 4.97 7.10 -13.05
CA ASP A 60 3.91 7.70 -13.85
C ASP A 60 2.67 8.08 -13.01
N MET A 61 2.28 7.21 -12.06
CA MET A 61 1.19 7.53 -11.12
C MET A 61 1.54 8.70 -10.19
N LEU A 62 2.83 8.95 -9.96
CA LEU A 62 3.32 10.05 -9.14
C LEU A 62 3.51 11.36 -9.92
N ALA A 63 3.62 11.29 -11.25
CA ALA A 63 3.92 12.42 -12.12
C ALA A 63 2.89 13.55 -12.08
N GLN A 64 1.62 13.25 -11.74
CA GLN A 64 0.57 14.26 -11.59
C GLN A 64 0.74 15.14 -10.33
N GLY A 65 1.51 14.69 -9.35
CA GLY A 65 1.81 15.43 -8.13
C GLY A 65 3.27 15.89 -8.11
N ARG A 66 3.91 15.79 -6.94
CA ARG A 66 5.37 15.89 -6.85
C ARG A 66 5.99 14.63 -7.48
N PRO A 67 6.70 14.74 -8.63
CA PRO A 67 7.30 13.59 -9.26
C PRO A 67 8.38 12.97 -8.38
N MET A 68 8.56 11.67 -8.51
CA MET A 68 9.62 10.91 -7.86
C MET A 68 10.22 10.02 -8.92
N ASP A 69 11.55 10.03 -9.03
CA ASP A 69 12.24 9.16 -9.97
C ASP A 69 12.11 7.68 -9.56
N ALA A 70 12.27 6.80 -10.54
CA ALA A 70 12.07 5.36 -10.34
C ALA A 70 13.03 4.75 -9.31
N LYS A 71 14.27 5.26 -9.19
CA LYS A 71 15.26 4.73 -8.23
C LYS A 71 14.88 5.11 -6.80
N THR A 72 14.45 6.36 -6.58
CA THR A 72 13.97 6.82 -5.27
C THR A 72 12.71 6.07 -4.85
N LEU A 73 11.76 5.88 -5.78
CA LEU A 73 10.54 5.10 -5.53
C LEU A 73 10.86 3.65 -5.18
N ALA A 74 11.74 2.99 -5.94
CA ALA A 74 12.15 1.62 -5.66
C ALA A 74 12.82 1.48 -4.28
N SER A 75 13.71 2.42 -3.92
CA SER A 75 14.34 2.44 -2.59
C SER A 75 13.33 2.63 -1.46
N ALA A 76 12.32 3.49 -1.66
CA ALA A 76 11.27 3.70 -0.67
C ALA A 76 10.34 2.47 -0.53
N LEU A 77 9.98 1.81 -1.63
CA LEU A 77 9.19 0.57 -1.59
C LEU A 77 9.96 -0.56 -0.89
N GLU A 78 11.26 -0.69 -1.15
CA GLU A 78 12.12 -1.68 -0.50
C GLU A 78 12.21 -1.44 1.01
N GLU A 79 12.38 -0.19 1.44
CA GLU A 79 12.36 0.19 2.86
C GLU A 79 11.04 -0.19 3.55
N LEU A 80 9.90 0.02 2.88
CA LEU A 80 8.58 -0.37 3.41
C LEU A 80 8.40 -1.88 3.51
N ILE A 81 8.97 -2.65 2.58
CA ILE A 81 8.99 -4.12 2.64
C ILE A 81 9.84 -4.58 3.81
N GLN A 82 11.03 -4.01 4.00
CA GLN A 82 11.94 -4.32 5.10
C GLN A 82 11.34 -3.97 6.47
N ALA A 83 10.61 -2.86 6.55
CA ALA A 83 9.83 -2.48 7.74
C ALA A 83 8.59 -3.37 7.97
N GLY A 84 8.25 -4.25 7.02
CA GLY A 84 7.09 -5.13 7.12
C GLY A 84 5.74 -4.40 7.02
N LEU A 85 5.71 -3.16 6.56
CA LEU A 85 4.49 -2.35 6.41
C LEU A 85 3.73 -2.66 5.11
N ILE A 86 4.46 -3.10 4.09
CA ILE A 86 3.89 -3.61 2.86
C ILE A 86 4.53 -4.95 2.50
N VAL A 87 3.88 -5.67 1.60
CA VAL A 87 4.41 -6.87 0.98
C VAL A 87 4.18 -6.82 -0.52
N ARG A 88 5.12 -7.37 -1.29
CA ARG A 88 4.94 -7.55 -2.73
C ARG A 88 4.02 -8.75 -2.97
N THR A 89 2.95 -8.55 -3.73
CA THR A 89 1.96 -9.58 -4.08
C THR A 89 2.09 -10.05 -5.52
N ARG A 90 2.80 -9.29 -6.37
CA ARG A 90 3.21 -9.69 -7.71
C ARG A 90 4.51 -9.01 -8.10
N GLU A 91 5.41 -9.74 -8.73
CA GLU A 91 6.67 -9.19 -9.21
C GLU A 91 6.50 -8.29 -10.44
N TYR A 92 7.44 -7.35 -10.58
CA TYR A 92 7.57 -6.60 -11.82
C TYR A 92 8.10 -7.53 -12.92
N ARG A 93 7.41 -7.58 -14.06
CA ARG A 93 7.90 -8.30 -15.25
C ARG A 93 8.09 -7.31 -16.39
N LYS A 94 9.33 -7.21 -16.87
CA LYS A 94 9.61 -6.50 -18.13
C LYS A 94 9.07 -7.35 -19.29
N GLY A 95 8.13 -6.79 -20.03
CA GLY A 95 7.65 -7.40 -21.27
C GLY A 95 8.69 -7.24 -22.38
N ARG A 96 8.92 -8.31 -23.15
CA ARG A 96 9.69 -8.21 -24.41
C ARG A 96 8.81 -7.72 -25.56
N GLU A 97 7.50 -7.94 -25.46
CA GLU A 97 6.50 -7.56 -26.44
C GLU A 97 5.40 -6.68 -25.81
N ARG A 98 4.66 -5.96 -26.65
CA ARG A 98 3.58 -5.06 -26.23
C ARG A 98 2.50 -5.86 -25.51
N GLY A 99 2.16 -5.47 -24.28
CA GLY A 99 1.16 -6.15 -23.44
C GLY A 99 1.73 -7.22 -22.49
N MET A 100 3.02 -7.55 -22.59
CA MET A 100 3.65 -8.53 -21.67
C MET A 100 4.25 -7.90 -20.42
N ALA A 101 4.37 -6.57 -20.38
CA ALA A 101 4.89 -5.86 -19.21
C ALA A 101 3.85 -5.84 -18.09
N ARG A 102 4.28 -6.13 -16.86
CA ARG A 102 3.43 -6.11 -15.67
C ARG A 102 4.10 -5.29 -14.57
N CYS A 103 3.34 -4.38 -13.97
CA CYS A 103 3.78 -3.66 -12.78
C CYS A 103 3.83 -4.60 -11.56
N ALA A 104 4.73 -4.29 -10.63
CA ALA A 104 4.69 -4.89 -9.31
C ALA A 104 3.40 -4.47 -8.58
N LEU A 105 2.81 -5.41 -7.84
CA LEU A 105 1.68 -5.17 -6.97
C LEU A 105 2.08 -5.37 -5.51
N TYR A 106 1.35 -4.70 -4.63
CA TYR A 106 1.60 -4.69 -3.21
C TYR A 106 0.30 -4.83 -2.40
N ALA A 107 0.47 -5.22 -1.14
CA ALA A 107 -0.57 -5.16 -0.11
C ALA A 107 -0.01 -4.47 1.14
N ILE A 108 -0.87 -3.73 1.84
CA ILE A 108 -0.58 -3.26 3.21
C ILE A 108 -0.75 -4.44 4.18
N THR A 109 0.10 -4.52 5.21
CA THR A 109 0.16 -5.71 6.07
C THR A 109 -0.77 -5.67 7.28
N TRP A 110 -1.38 -4.52 7.58
CA TRP A 110 -2.39 -4.36 8.64
C TRP A 110 -3.84 -4.60 8.16
N ALA A 111 -4.02 -5.01 6.91
CA ALA A 111 -5.28 -5.47 6.35
C ALA A 111 -5.11 -6.87 5.72
N ALA A 112 -6.20 -7.62 5.59
CA ALA A 112 -6.18 -8.92 4.93
C ALA A 112 -5.84 -8.77 3.45
N ILE A 113 -5.14 -9.73 2.86
CA ILE A 113 -4.92 -9.78 1.41
C ILE A 113 -6.19 -10.36 0.77
N ASP A 114 -6.70 -9.67 -0.24
CA ASP A 114 -7.91 -10.03 -0.99
C ASP A 114 -7.58 -10.91 -2.21
N GLU A 115 -8.57 -11.66 -2.71
CA GLU A 115 -8.42 -12.57 -3.87
C GLU A 115 -8.03 -11.90 -5.19
N CYS A 116 -8.28 -10.59 -5.36
CA CYS A 116 -7.95 -9.79 -6.54
C CYS A 116 -7.99 -10.55 -7.89
N PRO A 117 -9.18 -11.00 -8.36
CA PRO A 117 -9.31 -11.82 -9.56
C PRO A 117 -8.68 -11.19 -10.81
N GLY A 118 -7.98 -12.00 -11.62
CA GLY A 118 -7.34 -11.55 -12.86
C GLY A 118 -6.05 -10.75 -12.67
N LYS A 119 -5.52 -10.65 -11.44
CA LYS A 119 -4.26 -9.97 -11.16
C LYS A 119 -3.04 -10.88 -11.09
N ASP A 120 -3.23 -12.20 -11.13
CA ASP A 120 -2.16 -13.20 -11.05
C ASP A 120 -1.26 -12.94 -9.83
N LEU A 121 -1.87 -12.86 -8.64
CA LEU A 121 -1.11 -12.68 -7.40
C LEU A 121 -0.23 -13.91 -7.14
N GLU A 122 1.02 -13.67 -6.78
CA GLU A 122 1.97 -14.70 -6.36
C GLU A 122 1.80 -15.04 -4.87
N ARG A 123 1.10 -14.19 -4.13
CA ARG A 123 0.78 -14.38 -2.72
C ARG A 123 -0.70 -14.70 -2.55
N SER A 124 -0.99 -15.78 -1.84
CA SER A 124 -2.36 -16.16 -1.53
C SER A 124 -3.06 -15.14 -0.63
N PRO A 125 -4.39 -14.99 -0.77
CA PRO A 125 -5.23 -14.26 0.16
C PRO A 125 -5.06 -14.78 1.59
N GLY A 126 -5.24 -13.90 2.57
CA GLY A 126 -4.99 -14.29 3.95
C GLY A 126 -5.15 -13.16 4.95
N PRO A 127 -5.07 -13.48 6.25
CA PRO A 127 -5.25 -12.50 7.32
C PRO A 127 -4.14 -11.43 7.31
N PRO A 128 -4.36 -10.29 8.00
CA PRO A 128 -3.31 -9.31 8.22
C PRO A 128 -2.06 -9.95 8.82
N THR A 129 -0.88 -9.61 8.28
CA THR A 129 0.39 -10.20 8.72
C THR A 129 1.20 -9.27 9.62
N PHE A 130 0.86 -7.98 9.70
CA PHE A 130 1.54 -7.03 10.59
C PHE A 130 1.31 -7.44 12.05
N LYS A 131 2.38 -7.46 12.83
CA LYS A 131 2.32 -7.76 14.26
C LYS A 131 2.53 -6.46 15.03
N PHE A 132 1.58 -6.13 15.90
CA PHE A 132 1.63 -4.96 16.79
C PHE A 132 2.30 -5.27 18.14
N ILE A 133 3.11 -6.33 18.19
CA ILE A 133 3.76 -6.83 19.41
C ILE A 133 5.05 -6.08 19.70
#